data_AF-A0A1L9SAK9-F1
#
_entry.id   AF-A0A1L9SAK9-F1
#
_cell.length_a   1.000
_cell.length_b   1.000
_cell.length_c   1.000
_cell.angle_alpha   90.00
_cell.angle_beta   90.00
_cell.angle_gamma   90.00
#
_symmetry.space_group_name_H-M   'P 1'
#
loop_
_entity.id
_entity.type
_entity.pdbx_description
1 polymer ?
#
loop_
_entity_poly.entity_id
_entity_poly.type
_entity_poly.pdbx_seq_one_letter_code
_entity_poly.pdbx_strand_id
1 'polypeptide(L)'
;MAPENREDAARLGAENTDFVAESSLPHPSFIQVAKPYVFEQTIQDCLASIGIDPLREEALRLQGVTWIDNVRRALRLPVRTYNTAVVYYHKFRLVHADNEYNYVDAAAAALLTACKIEDTLKKSREIVAAAYNAKLPPGERMAPDDPVFEGHARGIIGLERLMLEASGFDFRTRHPQNVLIKLAKQYGIDKRAEVSMVAYRVSLDLYRTFAPLKQTTATMAFSCLEIAGRLLSNRIDAVESGDDYRDWRTSREEVMGKSFKQWSPIQFYSGQGRLLAHCTALETLLDLLELYTHHRTSTLLGPLFPAEIFLTVRIPLNQEAEAQNLPRYSVQRWNPAIEETKANGRKNDRPQETKADTLVNPLTPASANGEKPKPGERGRDGTVRFMLDPEQAESEKRKAAEYFRVEFEEYEVPE
;
A
#
# COMPACT_ATOMS: atom_id res chain seq x y z
N MET A 1 27.59 -77.30 -20.18
CA MET A 1 26.66 -78.45 -20.26
C MET A 1 25.46 -78.11 -19.41
N ALA A 2 24.31 -77.88 -20.04
CA ALA A 2 23.01 -77.99 -19.39
C ALA A 2 22.76 -79.46 -18.98
N PRO A 3 21.71 -79.72 -18.18
CA PRO A 3 20.50 -80.19 -18.83
C PRO A 3 19.19 -79.57 -18.32
N GLU A 4 18.17 -79.82 -19.13
CA GLU A 4 16.84 -79.23 -19.24
C GLU A 4 15.76 -79.77 -18.27
N ASN A 5 14.78 -78.90 -18.04
CA ASN A 5 13.32 -79.07 -17.99
C ASN A 5 12.67 -80.16 -17.10
N ARG A 6 11.81 -79.68 -16.19
CA ARG A 6 10.39 -80.07 -16.15
C ARG A 6 9.52 -78.92 -15.67
N GLU A 7 8.68 -78.44 -16.59
CA GLU A 7 7.57 -77.51 -16.38
C GLU A 7 6.38 -78.20 -15.67
N ASP A 8 5.48 -77.32 -15.19
CA ASP A 8 4.07 -77.51 -14.89
C ASP A 8 3.63 -78.12 -13.54
N ALA A 9 3.37 -77.22 -12.59
CA ALA A 9 2.11 -77.25 -11.84
C ALA A 9 1.73 -75.86 -11.28
N ALA A 10 0.53 -75.44 -11.67
CA ALA A 10 -0.38 -74.52 -10.96
C ALA A 10 -0.08 -73.02 -10.96
N ARG A 11 -0.58 -72.39 -12.04
CA ARG A 11 -1.26 -71.09 -12.04
C ARG A 11 -2.22 -70.96 -10.85
N LEU A 12 -2.25 -69.80 -10.18
CA LEU A 12 -3.45 -69.06 -9.72
C LEU A 12 -3.01 -67.78 -8.98
N GLY A 13 -3.53 -66.62 -9.40
CA GLY A 13 -3.53 -65.39 -8.59
C GLY A 13 -2.58 -64.26 -8.99
N ALA A 14 -2.50 -63.89 -10.26
CA ALA A 14 -2.05 -62.53 -10.62
C ALA A 14 -3.27 -61.61 -10.56
N GLU A 15 -3.53 -61.01 -9.39
CA GLU A 15 -4.37 -59.83 -9.31
C GLU A 15 -3.57 -58.65 -9.87
N ASN A 16 -4.08 -58.09 -10.97
CA ASN A 16 -3.70 -56.78 -11.46
C ASN A 16 -3.92 -55.76 -10.33
N THR A 17 -2.86 -55.37 -9.64
CA THR A 17 -2.86 -54.10 -8.93
C THR A 17 -2.70 -53.02 -9.98
N ASP A 18 -3.84 -52.49 -10.43
CA ASP A 18 -3.89 -51.23 -11.15
C ASP A 18 -3.14 -50.20 -10.31
N PHE A 19 -1.94 -49.82 -10.76
CA PHE A 19 -1.25 -48.63 -10.30
C PHE A 19 -2.13 -47.45 -10.73
N VAL A 20 -3.08 -47.07 -9.88
CA VAL A 20 -3.70 -45.74 -9.93
C VAL A 20 -2.53 -44.78 -9.74
N ALA A 21 -2.13 -44.12 -10.82
CA ALA A 21 -1.23 -43.00 -10.73
C ALA A 21 -1.88 -42.00 -9.77
N GLU A 22 -1.33 -41.90 -8.56
CA GLU A 22 -1.71 -40.88 -7.59
C GLU A 22 -1.53 -39.55 -8.32
N SER A 23 -2.64 -38.94 -8.76
CA SER A 23 -2.59 -37.68 -9.47
C SER A 23 -2.08 -36.66 -8.48
N SER A 24 -0.76 -36.39 -8.51
CA SER A 24 -0.12 -35.47 -7.60
C SER A 24 -0.86 -34.14 -7.70
N LEU A 25 -1.59 -33.78 -6.64
CA LEU A 25 -2.33 -32.53 -6.57
C LEU A 25 -1.39 -31.39 -6.99
N PRO A 26 -1.85 -30.43 -7.82
CA PRO A 26 -1.02 -29.31 -8.18
C PRO A 26 -0.52 -28.62 -6.91
N HIS A 27 0.77 -28.30 -6.82
CA HIS A 27 1.31 -27.64 -5.63
C HIS A 27 0.47 -26.39 -5.31
N PRO A 28 0.04 -26.17 -4.06
CA PRO A 28 -0.71 -24.98 -3.69
C PRO A 28 0.18 -23.76 -3.93
N SER A 29 -0.04 -23.07 -5.05
CA SER A 29 0.64 -21.81 -5.34
C SER A 29 -0.14 -20.66 -4.70
N PHE A 30 0.58 -19.66 -4.20
CA PHE A 30 -0.03 -18.47 -3.62
C PHE A 30 -0.13 -17.41 -4.69
N ILE A 31 -1.33 -16.87 -4.92
CA ILE A 31 -1.53 -15.80 -5.90
C ILE A 31 -1.86 -14.50 -5.17
N GLN A 32 -0.98 -13.53 -5.33
CA GLN A 32 -1.16 -12.17 -4.85
C GLN A 32 -1.42 -11.24 -6.03
N VAL A 33 -2.60 -10.61 -6.03
CA VAL A 33 -2.91 -9.54 -6.97
C VAL A 33 -2.34 -8.23 -6.44
N ALA A 34 -1.64 -7.49 -7.29
CA ALA A 34 -1.16 -6.16 -6.97
C ALA A 34 -2.34 -5.24 -6.64
N LYS A 35 -2.33 -4.70 -5.42
CA LYS A 35 -3.31 -3.71 -4.95
C LYS A 35 -2.74 -2.31 -5.17
N PRO A 36 -3.13 -1.59 -6.25
CA PRO A 36 -2.60 -0.26 -6.52
C PRO A 36 -3.04 0.76 -5.47
N TYR A 37 -4.18 0.51 -4.81
CA TYR A 37 -4.70 1.31 -3.70
C TYR A 37 -4.98 0.43 -2.47
N VAL A 38 -4.69 0.96 -1.29
CA VAL A 38 -4.94 0.32 0.01
C VAL A 38 -5.81 1.26 0.83
N PHE A 39 -7.00 0.82 1.24
CA PHE A 39 -7.93 1.63 2.03
C PHE A 39 -7.45 1.77 3.48
N GLU A 40 -7.87 2.84 4.16
CA GLU A 40 -7.52 3.09 5.56
C GLU A 40 -7.81 1.87 6.46
N GLN A 41 -8.99 1.25 6.31
CA GLN A 41 -9.33 0.06 7.11
C GLN A 41 -8.31 -1.07 6.91
N THR A 42 -7.89 -1.34 5.67
CA THR A 42 -6.88 -2.36 5.38
C THR A 42 -5.52 -1.99 5.97
N ILE A 43 -5.16 -0.70 5.98
CA ILE A 43 -3.94 -0.22 6.65
C ILE A 43 -4.01 -0.52 8.14
N GLN A 44 -5.10 -0.16 8.80
CA GLN A 44 -5.29 -0.40 10.24
C GLN A 44 -5.27 -1.90 10.57
N ASP A 45 -5.92 -2.74 9.75
CA ASP A 45 -5.89 -4.19 9.90
C ASP A 45 -4.46 -4.76 9.73
N CYS A 46 -3.66 -4.21 8.80
CA CYS A 46 -2.24 -4.58 8.65
C CYS A 46 -1.44 -4.22 9.90
N LEU A 47 -1.58 -2.99 10.41
CA LEU A 47 -0.84 -2.53 11.59
C LEU A 47 -1.22 -3.34 12.83
N ALA A 48 -2.51 -3.63 13.01
CA ALA A 48 -3.02 -4.49 14.08
C ALA A 48 -2.45 -5.92 13.97
N SER A 49 -2.40 -6.50 12.78
CA SER A 49 -1.83 -7.84 12.55
C SER A 49 -0.32 -7.93 12.80
N ILE A 50 0.41 -6.82 12.59
CA ILE A 50 1.84 -6.70 12.91
C ILE A 50 2.06 -6.55 14.42
N GLY A 51 1.05 -6.06 15.15
CA GLY A 51 1.13 -5.83 16.59
C GLY A 51 1.94 -4.59 16.97
N ILE A 52 2.10 -3.63 16.04
CA ILE A 52 2.79 -2.37 16.33
C ILE A 52 1.83 -1.36 16.96
N ASP A 53 2.28 -0.68 18.01
CA ASP A 53 1.56 0.45 18.60
C ASP A 53 1.39 1.59 17.56
N PRO A 54 0.19 2.18 17.40
CA PRO A 54 -0.05 3.21 16.38
C PRO A 54 0.83 4.46 16.52
N LEU A 55 1.14 4.92 17.73
CA LEU A 55 1.99 6.11 17.93
C LEU A 55 3.44 5.79 17.59
N ARG A 56 3.90 4.58 17.95
CA ARG A 56 5.22 4.07 17.56
C ARG A 56 5.34 3.90 16.05
N GLU A 57 4.32 3.33 15.39
CA GLU A 57 4.25 3.23 13.94
C GLU A 57 4.45 4.59 13.29
N GLU A 58 3.65 5.57 13.71
CA GLU A 58 3.67 6.90 13.12
C GLU A 58 5.03 7.56 13.29
N ALA A 59 5.63 7.47 14.48
CA ALA A 59 6.96 8.01 14.74
C ALA A 59 8.02 7.39 13.81
N LEU A 60 8.05 6.06 13.69
CA LEU A 60 8.99 5.35 12.82
C LEU A 60 8.75 5.63 11.35
N ARG A 61 7.48 5.76 10.93
CA ARG A 61 7.11 6.12 9.56
C ARG A 61 7.64 7.50 9.20
N LEU A 62 7.38 8.51 10.04
CA LEU A 62 7.84 9.87 9.81
C LEU A 62 9.37 9.99 9.85
N GLN A 63 10.04 9.27 10.76
CA GLN A 63 11.50 9.20 10.80
C GLN A 63 12.09 8.58 9.53
N GLY A 64 11.51 7.48 9.04
CA GLY A 64 11.93 6.85 7.79
C GLY A 64 11.74 7.75 6.59
N VAL A 65 10.56 8.38 6.44
CA VAL A 65 10.31 9.34 5.34
C VAL A 65 11.27 10.53 5.39
N THR A 66 11.55 11.06 6.59
CA THR A 66 12.52 12.14 6.79
C THR A 66 13.93 11.70 6.40
N TRP A 67 14.33 10.48 6.78
CA TRP A 67 15.61 9.90 6.39
C TRP A 67 15.73 9.79 4.87
N ILE A 68 14.69 9.30 4.17
CA ILE A 68 14.66 9.23 2.70
C ILE A 68 14.83 10.62 2.09
N ASP A 69 14.11 11.64 2.59
CA ASP A 69 14.18 13.01 2.08
C ASP A 69 15.58 13.62 2.25
N ASN A 70 16.25 13.34 3.37
CA ASN A 70 17.60 13.84 3.64
C ASN A 70 18.63 13.17 2.73
N VAL A 71 18.60 11.83 2.63
CA VAL A 71 19.59 11.07 1.85
C VAL A 71 19.42 11.33 0.36
N ARG A 72 18.20 11.40 -0.14
CA ARG A 72 17.97 11.74 -1.56
C ARG A 72 18.53 13.11 -1.92
N ARG A 73 18.46 14.09 -1.01
CA ARG A 73 18.93 15.46 -1.26
C ARG A 73 20.45 15.48 -1.27
N ALA A 74 21.09 14.76 -0.36
CA ALA A 74 22.54 14.57 -0.36
C ALA A 74 23.03 13.91 -1.67
N LEU A 75 22.26 12.96 -2.20
CA LEU A 75 22.53 12.28 -3.47
C LEU A 75 22.04 13.03 -4.72
N ARG A 76 21.35 14.17 -4.55
CA ARG A 76 20.73 14.96 -5.62
C ARG A 76 19.72 14.18 -6.48
N LEU A 77 19.02 13.22 -5.86
CA LEU A 77 17.97 12.45 -6.52
C LEU A 77 16.69 13.29 -6.71
N PRO A 78 15.97 13.13 -7.83
CA PRO A 78 14.77 13.89 -8.12
C PRO A 78 13.59 13.49 -7.22
N VAL A 79 12.56 14.34 -7.19
CA VAL A 79 11.33 14.13 -6.39
C VAL A 79 10.58 12.86 -6.80
N ARG A 80 10.62 12.43 -8.06
CA ARG A 80 9.97 11.17 -8.45
C ARG A 80 10.59 9.95 -7.75
N THR A 81 11.91 9.94 -7.54
CA THR A 81 12.61 8.91 -6.79
C THR A 81 12.22 8.92 -5.31
N TYR A 82 12.05 10.10 -4.71
CA TYR A 82 11.51 10.27 -3.36
C TYR A 82 10.13 9.63 -3.22
N ASN A 83 9.20 10.02 -4.09
CA ASN A 83 7.82 9.57 -4.06
C ASN A 83 7.74 8.04 -4.14
N THR A 84 8.48 7.44 -5.08
CA THR A 84 8.53 5.99 -5.25
C THR A 84 9.15 5.31 -4.03
N ALA A 85 10.27 5.83 -3.50
CA ALA A 85 10.89 5.30 -2.29
C ALA A 85 9.94 5.31 -1.08
N VAL A 86 9.19 6.39 -0.88
CA VAL A 86 8.24 6.50 0.24
C VAL A 86 7.06 5.55 0.09
N VAL A 87 6.50 5.37 -1.12
CA VAL A 87 5.45 4.38 -1.37
C VAL A 87 5.93 2.97 -1.03
N TYR A 88 7.13 2.61 -1.47
CA TYR A 88 7.72 1.30 -1.18
C TYR A 88 8.00 1.12 0.31
N TYR A 89 8.52 2.16 0.98
CA TYR A 89 8.72 2.16 2.43
C TYR A 89 7.41 1.95 3.18
N HIS A 90 6.35 2.70 2.86
CA HIS A 90 5.03 2.51 3.48
C HIS A 90 4.51 1.09 3.29
N LYS A 91 4.54 0.56 2.05
CA LYS A 91 4.11 -0.82 1.78
C LYS A 91 4.91 -1.84 2.58
N PHE A 92 6.24 -1.69 2.65
CA PHE A 92 7.10 -2.58 3.45
C PHE A 92 6.69 -2.58 4.93
N ARG A 93 6.43 -1.41 5.51
CA ARG A 93 6.02 -1.27 6.92
C ARG A 93 4.61 -1.80 7.22
N LEU A 94 3.76 -1.95 6.21
CA LEU A 94 2.45 -2.61 6.34
C LEU A 94 2.54 -4.15 6.32
N VAL A 95 3.71 -4.73 6.03
CA VAL A 95 3.85 -6.19 5.96
C VAL A 95 4.99 -6.78 6.77
N HIS A 96 5.90 -5.95 7.28
CA HIS A 96 7.07 -6.36 8.06
C HIS A 96 7.12 -5.59 9.38
N ALA A 97 7.35 -6.30 10.47
CA ALA A 97 7.35 -5.73 11.82
C ALA A 97 8.60 -4.88 12.11
N ASP A 98 8.50 -3.98 13.09
CA ASP A 98 9.58 -3.05 13.43
C ASP A 98 10.75 -3.70 14.18
N ASN A 99 10.48 -4.78 14.89
CA ASN A 99 11.49 -5.60 15.57
C ASN A 99 12.25 -6.53 14.61
N GLU A 100 11.71 -6.82 13.43
CA GLU A 100 12.39 -7.62 12.40
C GLU A 100 13.36 -6.77 11.58
N TYR A 101 12.91 -5.58 11.17
CA TYR A 101 13.68 -4.70 10.28
C TYR A 101 13.66 -3.26 10.79
N ASN A 102 14.87 -2.75 11.06
CA ASN A 102 15.09 -1.37 11.44
C ASN A 102 14.61 -0.41 10.34
N TYR A 103 14.02 0.71 10.75
CA TYR A 103 13.43 1.70 9.84
C TYR A 103 14.47 2.31 8.89
N VAL A 104 15.74 2.46 9.33
CA VAL A 104 16.82 3.01 8.50
C VAL A 104 17.16 2.06 7.36
N ASP A 105 17.28 0.76 7.65
CA ASP A 105 17.62 -0.25 6.63
C ASP A 105 16.46 -0.42 5.64
N ALA A 106 15.22 -0.43 6.14
CA ALA A 106 14.02 -0.44 5.30
C ALA A 106 13.93 0.81 4.41
N ALA A 107 14.21 2.00 4.94
CA ALA A 107 14.22 3.26 4.19
C ALA A 107 15.33 3.30 3.12
N ALA A 108 16.52 2.80 3.46
CA ALA A 108 17.65 2.70 2.54
C ALA A 108 17.37 1.70 1.40
N ALA A 109 16.76 0.55 1.72
CA ALA A 109 16.35 -0.45 0.73
C ALA A 109 15.25 0.09 -0.19
N ALA A 110 14.29 0.84 0.36
CA ALA A 110 13.25 1.49 -0.42
C ALA A 110 13.83 2.52 -1.40
N LEU A 111 14.81 3.32 -0.95
CA LEU A 111 15.50 4.29 -1.79
C LEU A 111 16.35 3.62 -2.88
N LEU A 112 17.06 2.54 -2.56
CA LEU A 112 17.83 1.75 -3.53
C LEU A 112 16.91 1.18 -4.62
N THR A 113 15.79 0.58 -4.21
CA THR A 113 14.79 -0.01 -5.12
C THR A 113 14.19 1.07 -6.02
N ALA A 114 13.81 2.22 -5.44
CA ALA A 114 13.26 3.34 -6.21
C ALA A 114 14.25 3.90 -7.23
N CYS A 115 15.55 3.93 -6.92
CA CYS A 115 16.57 4.37 -7.88
C CYS A 115 16.62 3.49 -9.14
N LYS A 116 16.32 2.19 -9.02
CA LYS A 116 16.24 1.27 -10.16
C LYS A 116 14.95 1.48 -10.95
N ILE A 117 13.83 1.69 -10.27
CA ILE A 117 12.52 1.88 -10.90
C ILE A 117 12.43 3.21 -11.67
N GLU A 118 13.06 4.27 -11.15
CA GLU A 118 12.95 5.64 -11.68
C GLU A 118 14.11 6.06 -12.61
N ASP A 119 14.99 5.11 -12.96
CA ASP A 119 16.20 5.32 -13.76
C ASP A 119 17.14 6.39 -13.18
N THR A 120 17.35 6.36 -11.86
CA THR A 120 18.25 7.27 -11.14
C THR A 120 19.28 6.48 -10.32
N LEU A 121 19.92 5.52 -10.98
CA LEU A 121 20.72 4.47 -10.36
C LEU A 121 21.77 5.00 -9.36
N LYS A 122 21.83 4.34 -8.20
CA LYS A 122 22.82 4.53 -7.14
C LYS A 122 23.26 3.19 -6.58
N LYS A 123 24.53 3.07 -6.22
CA LYS A 123 25.04 1.90 -5.48
C LYS A 123 24.58 1.97 -4.02
N SER A 124 24.33 0.83 -3.39
CA SER A 124 23.94 0.78 -1.97
C SER A 124 24.97 1.45 -1.05
N ARG A 125 26.27 1.31 -1.36
CA ARG A 125 27.35 2.02 -0.66
C ARG A 125 27.26 3.55 -0.78
N GLU A 126 26.86 4.09 -1.93
CA GLU A 126 26.64 5.55 -2.08
C GLU A 126 25.51 6.04 -1.19
N ILE A 127 24.44 5.24 -1.03
CA ILE A 127 23.29 5.57 -0.18
C ILE A 127 23.70 5.64 1.29
N VAL A 128 24.40 4.61 1.78
CA VAL A 128 24.88 4.57 3.18
C VAL A 128 25.90 5.68 3.43
N ALA A 129 26.87 5.86 2.54
CA ALA A 129 27.87 6.91 2.67
C ALA A 129 27.25 8.30 2.65
N ALA A 130 26.25 8.56 1.80
CA ALA A 130 25.54 9.84 1.79
C ALA A 130 24.78 10.09 3.11
N ALA A 131 24.14 9.07 3.67
CA ALA A 131 23.46 9.17 4.96
C ALA A 131 24.42 9.45 6.12
N TYR A 132 25.59 8.80 6.11
CA TYR A 132 26.65 9.00 7.10
C TYR A 132 27.27 10.41 6.97
N ASN A 133 27.71 10.76 5.77
CA ASN A 133 28.38 12.03 5.47
C ASN A 133 27.47 13.26 5.64
N ALA A 134 26.15 13.10 5.57
CA ALA A 134 25.20 14.18 5.81
C ALA A 134 25.28 14.76 7.24
N LYS A 135 25.82 13.98 8.19
CA LYS A 135 25.98 14.38 9.59
C LYS A 135 27.36 14.98 9.89
N LEU A 136 28.29 14.94 8.92
CA LEU A 136 29.69 15.29 9.12
C LEU A 136 30.08 16.58 8.37
N PRO A 137 31.03 17.35 8.91
CA PRO A 137 31.63 18.47 8.19
C PRO A 137 32.38 17.96 6.94
N PRO A 138 32.56 18.79 5.90
CA PRO A 138 33.15 18.35 4.63
C PRO A 138 34.51 17.64 4.73
N GLY A 139 35.35 18.01 5.69
CA GLY A 139 36.70 17.43 5.88
C GLY A 139 36.73 16.05 6.52
N GLU A 140 35.63 15.61 7.15
CA GLU A 140 35.54 14.31 7.84
C GLU A 140 34.72 13.29 7.01
N ARG A 141 34.30 13.65 5.81
CA ARG A 141 33.47 12.79 4.96
C ARG A 141 34.28 11.62 4.43
N MET A 142 33.66 10.44 4.48
CA MET A 142 34.26 9.20 4.01
C MET A 142 33.81 8.89 2.58
N ALA A 143 34.69 8.28 1.80
CA ALA A 143 34.36 7.89 0.44
C ALA A 143 33.42 6.66 0.43
N PRO A 144 32.52 6.51 -0.56
CA PRO A 144 31.59 5.38 -0.60
C PRO A 144 32.24 3.99 -0.68
N ASP A 145 33.49 3.89 -1.13
CA ASP A 145 34.25 2.65 -1.20
C ASP A 145 34.87 2.23 0.14
N ASP A 146 34.79 3.07 1.17
CA ASP A 146 35.30 2.75 2.50
C ASP A 146 34.68 1.45 3.06
N PRO A 147 35.52 0.50 3.56
CA PRO A 147 35.06 -0.78 4.10
C PRO A 147 34.00 -0.67 5.20
N VAL A 148 33.94 0.44 5.95
CA VAL A 148 32.95 0.66 7.01
C VAL A 148 31.50 0.54 6.49
N PHE A 149 31.28 0.86 5.21
CA PHE A 149 29.95 0.82 4.60
C PHE A 149 29.58 -0.55 4.03
N GLU A 150 30.51 -1.50 3.94
CA GLU A 150 30.26 -2.78 3.25
C GLU A 150 29.17 -3.62 3.91
N GLY A 151 29.19 -3.75 5.24
CA GLY A 151 28.20 -4.54 5.97
C GLY A 151 26.78 -3.99 5.80
N HIS A 152 26.61 -2.69 6.02
CA HIS A 152 25.33 -1.99 5.82
C HIS A 152 24.85 -2.08 4.37
N ALA A 153 25.74 -1.86 3.40
CA ALA A 153 25.43 -1.94 1.98
C ALA A 153 24.97 -3.34 1.55
N ARG A 154 25.55 -4.41 2.12
CA ARG A 154 25.12 -5.80 1.89
C ARG A 154 23.76 -6.09 2.52
N GLY A 155 23.53 -5.62 3.75
CA GLY A 155 22.24 -5.76 4.43
C GLY A 155 21.09 -5.15 3.64
N ILE A 156 21.28 -3.93 3.12
CA ILE A 156 20.29 -3.22 2.29
C ILE A 156 19.96 -4.01 1.01
N ILE A 157 20.95 -4.60 0.35
CA ILE A 157 20.72 -5.44 -0.84
C ILE A 157 19.88 -6.66 -0.47
N GLY A 158 20.10 -7.26 0.69
CA GLY A 158 19.30 -8.40 1.18
C GLY A 158 17.81 -8.09 1.36
N LEU A 159 17.45 -6.82 1.59
CA LEU A 159 16.06 -6.38 1.75
C LEU A 159 15.34 -6.10 0.43
N GLU A 160 16.05 -6.02 -0.70
CA GLU A 160 15.46 -5.66 -1.99
C GLU A 160 14.35 -6.62 -2.42
N ARG A 161 14.55 -7.93 -2.23
CA ARG A 161 13.52 -8.93 -2.53
C ARG A 161 12.23 -8.67 -1.74
N LEU A 162 12.35 -8.44 -0.44
CA LEU A 162 11.21 -8.18 0.45
C LEU A 162 10.50 -6.87 0.08
N MET A 163 11.26 -5.86 -0.36
CA MET A 163 10.74 -4.59 -0.86
C MET A 163 9.85 -4.78 -2.11
N LEU A 164 10.29 -5.64 -3.04
CA LEU A 164 9.52 -5.99 -4.24
C LEU A 164 8.28 -6.84 -3.90
N GLU A 165 8.42 -7.83 -3.03
CA GLU A 165 7.30 -8.66 -2.55
C GLU A 165 6.23 -7.81 -1.84
N ALA A 166 6.61 -6.91 -0.94
CA ALA A 166 5.69 -6.01 -0.25
C ALA A 166 4.97 -5.06 -1.22
N SER A 167 5.62 -4.68 -2.33
CA SER A 167 5.00 -3.87 -3.37
C SER A 167 4.02 -4.63 -4.26
N GLY A 168 4.04 -5.97 -4.19
CA GLY A 168 3.31 -6.85 -5.10
C GLY A 168 3.94 -6.94 -6.50
N PHE A 169 5.23 -6.65 -6.62
CA PHE A 169 5.94 -6.45 -7.91
C PHE A 169 5.22 -5.45 -8.84
N ASP A 170 4.52 -4.47 -8.25
CA ASP A 170 3.82 -3.43 -9.01
C ASP A 170 4.73 -2.21 -9.23
N PHE A 171 5.33 -2.15 -10.41
CA PHE A 171 6.27 -1.09 -10.80
C PHE A 171 5.58 0.18 -11.32
N ARG A 172 4.24 0.25 -11.34
CA ARG A 172 3.51 1.42 -11.83
C ARG A 172 3.66 2.57 -10.83
N THR A 173 4.45 3.58 -11.17
CA THR A 173 4.67 4.77 -10.32
C THR A 173 3.69 5.89 -10.66
N ARG A 174 3.29 6.66 -9.64
CA ARG A 174 2.25 7.71 -9.72
C ARG A 174 2.68 8.91 -8.90
N HIS A 175 2.78 10.06 -9.56
CA HIS A 175 3.36 11.29 -8.98
C HIS A 175 2.41 12.47 -9.19
N PRO A 176 1.90 13.12 -8.12
CA PRO A 176 0.90 14.20 -8.27
C PRO A 176 1.48 15.47 -8.91
N GLN A 177 2.79 15.68 -8.90
CA GLN A 177 3.42 16.95 -9.27
C GLN A 177 3.13 17.36 -10.72
N ASN A 178 3.16 16.42 -11.67
CA ASN A 178 2.87 16.74 -13.07
C ASN A 178 1.40 17.07 -13.28
N VAL A 179 0.50 16.38 -12.59
CA VAL A 179 -0.95 16.63 -12.65
C VAL A 179 -1.27 17.97 -12.00
N LEU A 180 -0.69 18.26 -10.83
CA LEU A 180 -0.82 19.53 -10.12
C LEU A 180 -0.46 20.73 -11.01
N ILE A 181 0.64 20.65 -11.76
CA ILE A 181 1.05 21.74 -12.67
C ILE A 181 0.03 21.94 -13.80
N LYS A 182 -0.49 20.84 -14.37
CA LYS A 182 -1.52 20.91 -15.42
C LYS A 182 -2.82 21.48 -14.88
N LEU A 183 -3.21 21.07 -13.67
CA LEU A 183 -4.40 21.52 -12.98
C LEU A 183 -4.34 23.01 -12.65
N ALA A 184 -3.23 23.48 -12.06
CA ALA A 184 -3.02 24.90 -11.80
C ALA A 184 -3.13 25.74 -13.08
N LYS A 185 -2.54 25.27 -14.19
CA LYS A 185 -2.65 25.93 -15.50
C LYS A 185 -4.10 25.99 -16.00
N GLN A 186 -4.88 24.93 -15.82
CA GLN A 186 -6.30 24.90 -16.22
C GLN A 186 -7.12 25.97 -15.49
N TYR A 187 -6.86 26.22 -14.22
CA TYR A 187 -7.51 27.29 -13.45
C TYR A 187 -6.89 28.68 -13.65
N GLY A 188 -5.99 28.84 -14.63
CA GLY A 188 -5.33 30.14 -14.89
C GLY A 188 -4.33 30.57 -13.81
N ILE A 189 -3.87 29.64 -12.97
CA ILE A 189 -2.93 29.92 -11.88
C ILE A 189 -1.50 29.78 -12.41
N ASP A 190 -0.71 30.85 -12.27
CA ASP A 190 0.69 30.83 -12.70
C ASP A 190 1.53 29.86 -11.86
N LYS A 191 2.52 29.22 -12.49
CA LYS A 191 3.38 28.24 -11.82
C LYS A 191 4.26 28.87 -10.72
N ARG A 192 4.51 30.18 -10.80
CA ARG A 192 5.27 30.97 -9.82
C ARG A 192 4.37 31.66 -8.79
N ALA A 193 3.04 31.56 -8.93
CA ALA A 193 2.13 32.06 -7.92
C ALA A 193 2.42 31.36 -6.57
N GLU A 194 2.23 32.10 -5.48
CA GLU A 194 2.48 31.58 -4.14
C GLU A 194 1.68 30.30 -3.87
N VAL A 195 0.42 30.26 -4.30
CA VAL A 195 -0.44 29.08 -4.19
C VAL A 195 0.12 27.85 -4.92
N SER A 196 0.70 28.01 -6.12
CA SER A 196 1.36 26.92 -6.85
C SER A 196 2.59 26.40 -6.11
N MET A 197 3.38 27.30 -5.52
CA MET A 197 4.58 26.94 -4.77
C MET A 197 4.26 26.24 -3.46
N VAL A 198 3.24 26.71 -2.74
CA VAL A 198 2.71 26.07 -1.53
C VAL A 198 2.13 24.71 -1.89
N ALA A 199 1.30 24.60 -2.92
CA ALA A 199 0.72 23.33 -3.36
C ALA A 199 1.79 22.29 -3.74
N TYR A 200 2.88 22.72 -4.38
CA TYR A 200 4.00 21.83 -4.67
C TYR A 200 4.68 21.32 -3.38
N ARG A 201 4.83 22.16 -2.35
CA ARG A 201 5.33 21.74 -1.04
C ARG A 201 4.36 20.79 -0.32
N VAL A 202 3.04 21.07 -0.38
CA VAL A 202 2.01 20.14 0.10
C VAL A 202 2.18 18.77 -0.57
N SER A 203 2.46 18.74 -1.88
CA SER A 203 2.63 17.47 -2.60
C SER A 203 3.81 16.61 -2.12
N LEU A 204 4.78 17.18 -1.40
CA LEU A 204 5.88 16.46 -0.78
C LEU A 204 5.55 16.05 0.65
N ASP A 205 4.87 16.93 1.40
CA ASP A 205 4.38 16.63 2.75
C ASP A 205 3.28 15.56 2.75
N LEU A 206 2.49 15.47 1.68
CA LEU A 206 1.50 14.42 1.45
C LEU A 206 2.10 13.01 1.55
N TYR A 207 3.37 12.81 1.14
CA TYR A 207 4.03 11.51 1.24
C TYR A 207 4.40 11.12 2.69
N ARG A 208 4.27 12.03 3.66
CA ARG A 208 4.41 11.71 5.08
C ARG A 208 3.14 11.06 5.65
N THR A 209 2.02 11.09 4.94
CA THR A 209 0.78 10.36 5.28
C THR A 209 0.65 9.10 4.42
N PHE A 210 -0.42 8.33 4.62
CA PHE A 210 -0.75 7.19 3.76
C PHE A 210 -1.50 7.60 2.47
N ALA A 211 -1.75 8.89 2.23
CA ALA A 211 -2.44 9.36 1.03
C ALA A 211 -1.89 8.81 -0.30
N PRO A 212 -0.55 8.61 -0.50
CA PRO A 212 -0.04 7.97 -1.72
C PRO A 212 -0.47 6.51 -1.94
N LEU A 213 -0.82 5.80 -0.88
CA LEU A 213 -1.37 4.43 -0.97
C LEU A 213 -2.88 4.45 -1.14
N LYS A 214 -3.54 5.48 -0.62
CA LYS A 214 -5.00 5.60 -0.65
C LYS A 214 -5.47 6.17 -1.98
N GLN A 215 -4.86 7.24 -2.49
CA GLN A 215 -5.50 8.12 -3.46
C GLN A 215 -4.95 8.04 -4.88
N THR A 216 -5.79 8.43 -5.84
CA THR A 216 -5.37 8.63 -7.23
C THR A 216 -4.45 9.83 -7.35
N THR A 217 -3.68 9.88 -8.45
CA THR A 217 -2.79 11.02 -8.73
C THR A 217 -3.53 12.34 -8.86
N ALA A 218 -4.75 12.30 -9.41
CA ALA A 218 -5.60 13.47 -9.56
C ALA A 218 -6.11 13.94 -8.19
N THR A 219 -6.69 13.06 -7.38
CA THR A 219 -7.15 13.42 -6.01
C THR A 219 -6.03 14.06 -5.20
N MET A 220 -4.83 13.47 -5.19
CA MET A 220 -3.67 14.07 -4.51
C MET A 220 -3.35 15.48 -5.02
N ALA A 221 -3.40 15.70 -6.34
CA ALA A 221 -3.11 17.00 -6.94
C ALA A 221 -4.17 18.05 -6.59
N PHE A 222 -5.47 17.70 -6.65
CA PHE A 222 -6.58 18.54 -6.22
C PHE A 222 -6.44 18.94 -4.76
N SER A 223 -6.23 17.97 -3.86
CA SER A 223 -6.07 18.23 -2.43
C SER A 223 -4.87 19.13 -2.13
N CYS A 224 -3.76 18.99 -2.87
CA CYS A 224 -2.61 19.87 -2.71
C CYS A 224 -2.92 21.33 -3.07
N LEU A 225 -3.65 21.54 -4.17
CA LEU A 225 -4.03 22.87 -4.64
C LEU A 225 -5.08 23.51 -3.73
N GLU A 226 -6.06 22.73 -3.29
CA GLU A 226 -7.10 23.19 -2.36
C GLU A 226 -6.52 23.59 -1.00
N ILE A 227 -5.70 22.74 -0.37
CA ILE A 227 -5.04 23.09 0.90
C ILE A 227 -4.22 24.36 0.74
N ALA A 228 -3.47 24.51 -0.36
CA ALA A 228 -2.66 25.70 -0.58
C ALA A 228 -3.52 26.97 -0.65
N GLY A 229 -4.64 26.92 -1.37
CA GLY A 229 -5.59 28.02 -1.44
C GLY A 229 -6.18 28.37 -0.08
N ARG A 230 -6.62 27.37 0.68
CA ARG A 230 -7.19 27.56 2.03
C ARG A 230 -6.17 28.12 3.03
N LEU A 231 -4.93 27.62 3.04
CA LEU A 231 -3.87 28.11 3.94
C LEU A 231 -3.46 29.56 3.65
N LEU A 232 -3.50 29.96 2.38
CA LEU A 232 -3.17 31.32 1.96
C LEU A 232 -4.36 32.28 1.99
N SER A 233 -5.56 31.81 2.41
CA SER A 233 -6.82 32.56 2.29
C SER A 233 -7.09 33.06 0.85
N ASN A 234 -6.58 32.32 -0.14
CA ASN A 234 -6.79 32.52 -1.58
C ASN A 234 -7.51 31.30 -2.14
N ARG A 235 -8.78 31.15 -1.74
CA ARG A 235 -9.61 29.98 -2.11
C ARG A 235 -9.85 29.94 -3.61
N ILE A 236 -9.89 28.73 -4.15
CA ILE A 236 -10.12 28.49 -5.57
C ILE A 236 -11.45 27.75 -5.68
N ASP A 237 -12.54 28.49 -5.81
CA ASP A 237 -13.90 27.94 -5.76
C ASP A 237 -14.11 26.80 -6.78
N ALA A 238 -13.49 26.88 -7.95
CA ALA A 238 -13.56 25.85 -8.98
C ALA A 238 -12.86 24.53 -8.60
N VAL A 239 -11.83 24.59 -7.75
CA VAL A 239 -11.16 23.39 -7.21
C VAL A 239 -12.05 22.77 -6.13
N GLU A 240 -12.60 23.61 -5.25
CA GLU A 240 -13.41 23.17 -4.11
C GLU A 240 -14.80 22.65 -4.52
N SER A 241 -15.36 23.18 -5.61
CA SER A 241 -16.64 22.68 -6.13
C SER A 241 -16.53 21.27 -6.67
N GLY A 242 -15.35 20.89 -7.19
CA GLY A 242 -15.09 19.57 -7.77
C GLY A 242 -15.92 19.27 -9.02
N ASP A 243 -16.41 20.29 -9.72
CA ASP A 243 -17.25 20.12 -10.92
C ASP A 243 -16.52 19.36 -12.04
N ASP A 244 -15.19 19.47 -12.12
CA ASP A 244 -14.35 18.83 -13.14
C ASP A 244 -13.65 17.55 -12.64
N TYR A 245 -13.92 17.09 -11.42
CA TYR A 245 -13.31 15.87 -10.86
C TYR A 245 -13.42 14.66 -11.79
N ARG A 246 -14.55 14.53 -12.48
CA ARG A 246 -14.81 13.46 -13.46
C ARG A 246 -13.86 13.51 -14.65
N ASP A 247 -13.62 14.70 -15.19
CA ASP A 247 -12.76 14.88 -16.38
C ASP A 247 -11.31 14.45 -16.09
N TRP A 248 -10.92 14.54 -14.81
CA TRP A 248 -9.61 14.14 -14.31
C TRP A 248 -9.52 12.70 -13.78
N ARG A 249 -10.63 11.94 -13.79
CA ARG A 249 -10.70 10.56 -13.26
C ARG A 249 -10.18 10.46 -11.83
N THR A 250 -10.68 11.33 -10.95
CA THR A 250 -10.23 11.42 -9.56
C THR A 250 -10.60 10.18 -8.75
N SER A 251 -11.70 9.48 -9.07
CA SER A 251 -12.12 8.31 -8.30
C SER A 251 -11.25 7.08 -8.56
N ARG A 252 -11.08 6.24 -7.54
CA ARG A 252 -10.27 5.02 -7.63
C ARG A 252 -10.89 4.03 -8.61
N GLU A 253 -12.21 3.99 -8.65
CA GLU A 253 -13.05 3.15 -9.51
C GLU A 253 -12.82 3.47 -11.00
N GLU A 254 -12.70 4.75 -11.35
CA GLU A 254 -12.39 5.21 -12.71
C GLU A 254 -10.96 4.84 -13.15
N VAL A 255 -10.02 4.74 -12.20
CA VAL A 255 -8.63 4.36 -12.47
C VAL A 255 -8.43 2.85 -12.51
N MET A 256 -9.23 2.09 -11.76
CA MET A 256 -9.09 0.63 -11.67
C MET A 256 -9.78 -0.16 -12.79
N GLY A 257 -10.68 0.45 -13.58
CA GLY A 257 -11.18 -0.10 -14.85
C GLY A 257 -11.88 -1.48 -14.80
N LYS A 258 -13.16 -1.52 -15.17
CA LYS A 258 -13.93 -2.70 -15.66
C LYS A 258 -14.05 -4.00 -14.82
N SER A 259 -13.36 -4.18 -13.69
CA SER A 259 -13.60 -5.33 -12.78
C SER A 259 -14.86 -5.19 -11.91
N PHE A 260 -15.73 -4.22 -12.21
CA PHE A 260 -17.00 -3.94 -11.52
C PHE A 260 -18.16 -3.92 -12.53
N LYS A 261 -18.25 -4.93 -13.41
CA LYS A 261 -19.37 -5.14 -14.36
C LYS A 261 -20.73 -5.44 -13.71
N GLN A 262 -20.96 -4.98 -12.48
CA GLN A 262 -22.25 -5.04 -11.80
C GLN A 262 -22.81 -3.64 -11.50
N TRP A 263 -22.28 -2.60 -12.15
CA TRP A 263 -22.92 -1.29 -12.17
C TRP A 263 -23.43 -1.02 -13.59
N SER A 264 -24.75 -0.87 -13.69
CA SER A 264 -25.34 -0.31 -14.90
C SER A 264 -24.78 1.11 -15.08
N PRO A 265 -24.44 1.52 -16.32
CA PRO A 265 -23.98 2.88 -16.58
C PRO A 265 -24.93 3.92 -15.94
N ILE A 266 -26.24 3.64 -15.94
CA ILE A 266 -27.36 4.48 -15.50
C ILE A 266 -27.31 4.85 -14.00
N GLN A 267 -26.78 4.00 -13.11
CA GLN A 267 -26.65 4.32 -11.67
C GLN A 267 -25.42 5.18 -11.33
N PHE A 268 -24.44 5.29 -12.24
CA PHE A 268 -23.29 6.19 -12.10
C PHE A 268 -23.57 7.62 -12.58
N TYR A 269 -24.71 7.86 -13.28
CA TYR A 269 -25.08 9.17 -13.83
C TYR A 269 -25.80 10.12 -12.85
N SER A 270 -25.84 9.79 -11.55
CA SER A 270 -26.39 10.65 -10.50
C SER A 270 -25.28 11.19 -9.58
N GLY A 271 -25.56 12.20 -8.75
CA GLY A 271 -24.60 12.93 -7.89
C GLY A 271 -23.69 12.12 -6.97
N GLN A 272 -23.81 10.79 -6.95
CA GLN A 272 -23.02 9.85 -6.17
C GLN A 272 -21.54 9.77 -6.61
N GLY A 273 -21.21 9.94 -7.91
CA GLY A 273 -19.82 9.96 -8.37
C GLY A 273 -19.05 11.20 -7.91
N ARG A 274 -19.70 12.37 -7.93
CA ARG A 274 -19.16 13.63 -7.39
C ARG A 274 -18.95 13.53 -5.89
N LEU A 275 -19.91 12.95 -5.17
CA LEU A 275 -19.84 12.73 -3.73
C LEU A 275 -18.63 11.84 -3.36
N LEU A 276 -18.42 10.73 -4.07
CA LEU A 276 -17.28 9.84 -3.82
C LEU A 276 -15.93 10.54 -4.03
N ALA A 277 -15.79 11.28 -5.13
CA ALA A 277 -14.58 12.06 -5.40
C ALA A 277 -14.35 13.13 -4.31
N HIS A 278 -15.41 13.82 -3.90
CA HIS A 278 -15.37 14.77 -2.77
C HIS A 278 -14.92 14.11 -1.47
N CYS A 279 -15.46 12.95 -1.11
CA CYS A 279 -15.03 12.18 0.06
C CYS A 279 -13.54 11.85 0.02
N THR A 280 -13.01 11.42 -1.13
CA THR A 280 -11.59 11.09 -1.25
C THR A 280 -10.68 12.33 -1.14
N ALA A 281 -11.12 13.47 -1.68
CA ALA A 281 -10.41 14.73 -1.53
C ALA A 281 -10.41 15.14 -0.05
N LEU A 282 -11.58 15.17 0.59
CA LEU A 282 -11.76 15.54 2.00
C LEU A 282 -10.95 14.66 2.95
N GLU A 283 -10.94 13.34 2.74
CA GLU A 283 -10.08 12.40 3.47
C GLU A 283 -8.61 12.84 3.41
N THR A 284 -8.13 13.24 2.24
CA THR A 284 -6.75 13.66 2.00
C THR A 284 -6.44 15.02 2.62
N LEU A 285 -7.38 15.97 2.54
CA LEU A 285 -7.26 17.28 3.19
C LEU A 285 -7.13 17.11 4.71
N LEU A 286 -7.97 16.28 5.30
CA LEU A 286 -7.96 16.02 6.74
C LEU A 286 -6.70 15.27 7.19
N ASP A 287 -6.18 14.33 6.39
CA ASP A 287 -4.89 13.65 6.67
C ASP A 287 -3.73 14.67 6.72
N LEU A 288 -3.70 15.61 5.77
CA LEU A 288 -2.67 16.66 5.72
C LEU A 288 -2.80 17.63 6.88
N LEU A 289 -4.02 18.06 7.23
CA LEU A 289 -4.24 18.97 8.34
C LEU A 289 -3.91 18.30 9.68
N GLU A 290 -4.21 17.02 9.84
CA GLU A 290 -3.80 16.22 10.98
C GLU A 290 -2.27 16.16 11.13
N LEU A 291 -1.56 15.89 10.01
CA LEU A 291 -0.11 15.94 9.96
C LEU A 291 0.43 17.32 10.38
N TYR A 292 -0.12 18.42 9.85
CA TYR A 292 0.34 19.76 10.20
C TYR A 292 0.01 20.17 11.64
N THR A 293 -1.07 19.65 12.23
CA THR A 293 -1.42 19.91 13.63
C THR A 293 -0.53 19.19 14.62
N HIS A 294 -0.19 17.91 14.37
CA HIS A 294 0.53 17.09 15.35
C HIS A 294 2.04 17.03 15.08
N HIS A 295 2.46 17.13 13.82
CA HIS A 295 3.85 16.88 13.39
C HIS A 295 4.45 18.04 12.61
N ARG A 296 4.07 19.27 12.98
CA ARG A 296 4.43 20.53 12.31
C ARG A 296 5.91 20.63 11.95
N THR A 297 6.79 20.36 12.90
CA THR A 297 8.26 20.50 12.74
C THR A 297 8.88 19.49 11.76
N SER A 298 8.17 18.39 11.47
CA SER A 298 8.61 17.33 10.57
C SER A 298 8.19 17.56 9.11
N THR A 299 7.49 18.67 8.82
CA THR A 299 6.94 19.00 7.49
C THR A 299 7.61 20.22 6.88
N LEU A 300 7.49 20.39 5.56
CA LEU A 300 7.99 21.57 4.85
C LEU A 300 7.12 22.80 5.10
N LEU A 301 5.79 22.63 5.18
CA LEU A 301 4.87 23.75 5.39
C LEU A 301 4.64 24.12 6.84
N GLY A 302 4.74 23.16 7.76
CA GLY A 302 4.46 23.40 9.18
C GLY A 302 5.15 24.65 9.73
N PRO A 303 6.48 24.80 9.59
CA PRO A 303 7.20 25.98 10.10
C PRO A 303 6.81 27.31 9.43
N LEU A 304 6.20 27.28 8.25
CA LEU A 304 5.90 28.47 7.44
C LEU A 304 4.59 29.16 7.82
N PHE A 305 3.65 28.42 8.42
CA PHE A 305 2.35 28.95 8.83
C PHE A 305 2.20 28.87 10.34
N PRO A 306 1.59 29.88 11.00
CA PRO A 306 1.14 29.77 12.39
C PRO A 306 0.24 28.54 12.60
N ALA A 307 0.38 27.89 13.76
CA ALA A 307 -0.36 26.65 14.05
C ALA A 307 -1.89 26.84 13.99
N GLU A 308 -2.37 28.02 14.35
CA GLU A 308 -3.79 28.39 14.34
C GLU A 308 -4.43 28.29 12.95
N ILE A 309 -3.69 28.61 11.87
CA ILE A 309 -4.21 28.56 10.50
C ILE A 309 -4.65 27.15 10.14
N PHE A 310 -3.90 26.12 10.54
CA PHE A 310 -4.28 24.73 10.28
C PHE A 310 -5.60 24.35 10.97
N LEU A 311 -5.84 24.87 12.19
CA LEU A 311 -7.10 24.65 12.91
C LEU A 311 -8.25 25.42 12.26
N THR A 312 -8.03 26.67 11.86
CA THR A 312 -9.02 27.50 11.16
C THR A 312 -9.47 26.86 9.85
N VAL A 313 -8.57 26.18 9.14
CA VAL A 313 -8.92 25.43 7.92
C VAL A 313 -9.60 24.09 8.23
N ARG A 314 -9.18 23.39 9.28
CA ARG A 314 -9.70 22.05 9.64
C ARG A 314 -11.12 22.06 10.18
N ILE A 315 -11.48 23.04 11.01
CA ILE A 315 -12.82 23.12 11.63
C ILE A 315 -13.95 23.13 10.59
N PRO A 316 -13.97 24.02 9.58
CA PRO A 316 -15.07 24.04 8.61
C PRO A 316 -15.12 22.78 7.74
N LEU A 317 -13.98 22.16 7.43
CA LEU A 317 -13.94 20.89 6.69
C LEU A 317 -14.54 19.72 7.49
N ASN A 318 -14.31 19.67 8.81
CA ASN A 318 -14.97 18.68 9.66
C ASN A 318 -16.48 18.93 9.75
N GLN A 319 -16.89 20.19 9.92
CA GLN A 319 -18.31 20.56 9.94
C GLN A 319 -19.01 20.22 8.62
N GLU A 320 -18.32 20.41 7.50
CA GLU A 320 -18.80 20.01 6.18
C GLU A 320 -18.98 18.50 6.08
N ALA A 321 -17.99 17.72 6.54
CA ALA A 321 -18.07 16.26 6.58
C ALA A 321 -19.28 15.79 7.41
N GLU A 322 -19.46 16.36 8.60
CA GLU A 322 -20.57 16.03 9.49
C GLU A 322 -21.94 16.41 8.88
N ALA A 323 -22.05 17.62 8.32
CA ALA A 323 -23.28 18.12 7.72
C ALA A 323 -23.72 17.27 6.50
N GLN A 324 -22.77 16.73 5.75
CA GLN A 324 -23.01 15.87 4.60
C GLN A 324 -23.03 14.37 4.97
N ASN A 325 -22.88 14.02 6.26
CA ASN A 325 -22.76 12.66 6.76
C ASN A 325 -21.71 11.84 5.98
N LEU A 326 -20.53 12.44 5.78
CA LEU A 326 -19.40 11.82 5.10
C LEU A 326 -18.48 11.15 6.14
N PRO A 327 -18.10 9.87 5.93
CA PRO A 327 -17.14 9.22 6.80
C PRO A 327 -15.75 9.84 6.64
N ARG A 328 -14.98 9.85 7.74
CA ARG A 328 -13.59 10.33 7.76
C ARG A 328 -12.69 9.65 6.72
N TYR A 329 -12.97 8.38 6.42
CA TYR A 329 -12.21 7.55 5.50
C TYR A 329 -13.13 6.91 4.47
N SER A 330 -12.68 6.88 3.22
CA SER A 330 -13.33 6.12 2.16
C SER A 330 -13.37 4.63 2.52
N VAL A 331 -14.52 3.99 2.25
CA VAL A 331 -14.73 2.56 2.51
C VAL A 331 -14.71 1.77 1.20
N GLN A 332 -14.22 0.53 1.25
CA GLN A 332 -14.10 -0.35 0.09
C GLN A 332 -15.47 -0.77 -0.50
N ARG A 333 -16.53 -0.72 0.32
CA ARG A 333 -17.93 -0.80 -0.10
C ARG A 333 -18.70 0.28 0.63
N TRP A 334 -19.21 1.27 -0.10
CA TRP A 334 -20.21 2.19 0.46
C TRP A 334 -21.52 1.43 0.64
N ASN A 335 -21.89 1.13 1.89
CA ASN A 335 -23.20 0.59 2.23
C ASN A 335 -23.89 1.52 3.24
N PRO A 336 -24.88 2.33 2.81
CA PRO A 336 -25.54 3.29 3.70
C PRO A 336 -26.30 2.62 4.85
N ALA A 337 -26.59 1.32 4.78
CA ALA A 337 -27.28 0.58 5.85
C ALA A 337 -26.40 0.24 7.06
N ILE A 338 -25.08 0.43 6.99
CA ILE A 338 -24.15 0.08 8.09
C ILE A 338 -24.00 1.22 9.11
N GLU A 339 -24.33 2.46 8.74
CA GLU A 339 -24.13 3.63 9.61
C GLU A 339 -25.17 3.76 10.74
N GLU A 340 -26.34 3.13 10.64
CA GLU A 340 -27.38 3.20 11.69
C GLU A 340 -26.98 2.51 13.01
N THR A 341 -25.90 1.72 13.04
CA THR A 341 -25.48 0.98 14.25
C THR A 341 -24.40 1.65 15.09
N LYS A 342 -23.87 2.82 14.70
CA LYS A 342 -22.83 3.53 15.48
C LYS A 342 -23.31 4.71 16.32
N ALA A 343 -24.63 4.88 16.46
CA ALA A 343 -25.23 5.82 17.39
C ALA A 343 -25.95 5.08 18.51
N ASN A 344 -25.22 4.46 19.43
CA ASN A 344 -25.60 4.37 20.85
C ASN A 344 -24.49 3.76 21.73
N GLY A 345 -24.17 4.51 22.80
CA GLY A 345 -23.31 4.20 23.96
C GLY A 345 -22.52 2.89 24.02
N ARG A 346 -21.18 3.02 24.10
CA ARG A 346 -20.30 1.99 24.66
C ARG A 346 -20.76 1.63 26.07
N LYS A 347 -21.35 0.44 26.24
CA LYS A 347 -21.33 -0.27 27.52
C LYS A 347 -20.04 -1.09 27.58
N ASN A 348 -19.33 -0.95 28.70
CA ASN A 348 -18.15 -1.74 29.05
C ASN A 348 -18.56 -3.20 29.26
N ASP A 349 -18.35 -4.04 28.26
CA ASP A 349 -18.19 -5.49 28.47
C ASP A 349 -16.71 -5.83 28.27
N ARG A 350 -16.10 -6.38 29.34
CA ARG A 350 -14.76 -6.97 29.26
C ARG A 350 -14.82 -8.14 28.28
N PRO A 351 -13.89 -8.25 27.31
CA PRO A 351 -13.81 -9.46 26.49
C PRO A 351 -13.38 -10.62 27.39
N GLN A 352 -14.21 -11.67 27.43
CA GLN A 352 -13.76 -13.00 27.84
C GLN A 352 -12.58 -13.40 26.94
N GLU A 353 -11.48 -13.82 27.57
CA GLU A 353 -10.29 -14.34 26.91
C GLU A 353 -10.63 -15.61 26.13
N THR A 354 -10.98 -15.45 24.86
CA THR A 354 -10.84 -16.49 23.85
C THR A 354 -9.42 -16.43 23.30
N LYS A 355 -8.77 -17.59 23.21
CA LYS A 355 -7.37 -17.77 22.75
C LYS A 355 -7.10 -16.91 21.52
N ALA A 356 -5.98 -16.17 21.53
CA ALA A 356 -5.56 -15.27 20.46
C ALA A 356 -5.40 -16.02 19.13
N ASP A 357 -6.45 -16.03 18.31
CA ASP A 357 -6.32 -16.26 16.88
C ASP A 357 -5.41 -15.15 16.33
N THR A 358 -4.29 -15.55 15.75
CA THR A 358 -3.28 -14.62 15.23
C THR A 358 -3.94 -13.82 14.10
N LEU A 359 -4.17 -12.52 14.31
CA LEU A 359 -4.77 -11.64 13.30
C LEU A 359 -3.96 -11.75 12.00
N VAL A 360 -4.58 -12.24 10.93
CA VAL A 360 -3.87 -12.50 9.67
C VAL A 360 -3.78 -11.22 8.85
N ASN A 361 -2.56 -10.80 8.50
CA ASN A 361 -2.34 -9.58 7.72
C ASN A 361 -3.03 -9.65 6.34
N PRO A 362 -3.88 -8.68 5.95
CA PRO A 362 -4.69 -8.71 4.73
C PRO A 362 -3.90 -8.47 3.43
N LEU A 363 -2.63 -8.09 3.52
CA LEU A 363 -1.69 -8.01 2.39
C LEU A 363 -0.84 -9.29 2.24
N THR A 364 -1.02 -10.29 3.11
CA THR A 364 -0.38 -11.60 2.94
C THR A 364 -1.01 -12.38 1.77
N PRO A 365 -0.21 -12.99 0.87
CA PRO A 365 -0.71 -13.91 -0.14
C PRO A 365 -1.58 -15.03 0.46
N ALA A 366 -2.61 -15.45 -0.27
CA ALA A 366 -3.40 -16.63 0.05
C ALA A 366 -3.21 -17.70 -1.03
N SER A 367 -3.23 -18.97 -0.64
CA SER A 367 -3.19 -20.12 -1.55
C SER A 367 -4.51 -20.25 -2.31
N ALA A 368 -4.55 -21.09 -3.34
CA ALA A 368 -5.78 -21.44 -4.05
C ALA A 368 -6.87 -22.01 -3.11
N ASN A 369 -6.47 -22.60 -1.98
CA ASN A 369 -7.37 -23.22 -1.00
C ASN A 369 -7.79 -22.24 0.11
N GLY A 370 -7.35 -20.98 0.03
CA GLY A 370 -7.65 -19.94 1.02
C GLY A 370 -6.71 -19.92 2.23
N GLU A 371 -5.74 -20.84 2.31
CA GLU A 371 -4.73 -20.84 3.36
C GLU A 371 -3.79 -19.64 3.22
N LYS A 372 -3.45 -19.00 4.32
CA LYS A 372 -2.46 -17.91 4.37
C LYS A 372 -1.26 -18.38 5.18
N PRO A 373 -0.02 -18.14 4.71
CA PRO A 373 1.17 -18.47 5.47
C PRO A 373 1.20 -17.65 6.76
N LYS A 374 1.71 -18.24 7.85
CA LYS A 374 1.84 -17.54 9.13
C LYS A 374 2.83 -16.37 8.99
N PRO A 375 2.72 -15.32 9.84
CA PRO A 375 3.72 -14.27 9.91
C PRO A 375 5.13 -14.86 10.09
N GLY A 376 6.09 -14.44 9.26
CA GLY A 376 7.47 -14.97 9.27
C GLY A 376 7.72 -16.27 8.46
N GLU A 377 6.68 -16.96 7.98
CA GLU A 377 6.80 -18.18 7.14
C GLU A 377 6.60 -17.90 5.64
N ARG A 378 6.52 -16.61 5.25
CA ARG A 378 6.36 -16.21 3.84
C ARG A 378 7.50 -16.76 2.99
N GLY A 379 7.14 -17.56 1.98
CA GLY A 379 8.08 -18.16 1.03
C GLY A 379 8.77 -19.45 1.51
N ARG A 380 8.36 -20.02 2.67
CA ARG A 380 8.82 -21.36 3.10
C ARG A 380 7.99 -22.50 2.49
N ASP A 381 6.67 -22.34 2.40
CA ASP A 381 5.74 -23.43 2.04
C ASP A 381 5.13 -23.30 0.63
N GLY A 382 5.87 -22.77 -0.34
CA GLY A 382 5.45 -22.79 -1.74
C GLY A 382 5.84 -21.57 -2.57
N THR A 383 5.49 -21.61 -3.86
CA THR A 383 5.75 -20.52 -4.79
C THR A 383 4.69 -19.43 -4.66
N VAL A 384 5.11 -18.20 -4.39
CA VAL A 384 4.25 -17.00 -4.43
C VAL A 384 4.36 -16.34 -5.80
N ARG A 385 3.22 -16.13 -6.45
CA ARG A 385 3.09 -15.48 -7.76
C ARG A 385 2.37 -14.15 -7.62
N PHE A 386 2.92 -13.14 -8.28
CA PHE A 386 2.37 -11.78 -8.28
C PHE A 386 1.71 -11.51 -9.64
N MET A 387 0.47 -11.03 -9.62
CA MET A 387 -0.33 -10.79 -10.82
C MET A 387 -0.87 -9.36 -10.81
N LEU A 388 -0.85 -8.70 -11.97
CA LEU A 388 -1.42 -7.37 -12.13
C LEU A 388 -2.90 -7.40 -12.56
N ASP A 389 -3.31 -8.47 -13.24
CA ASP A 389 -4.68 -8.66 -13.73
C ASP A 389 -5.52 -9.44 -12.71
N PRO A 390 -6.51 -8.80 -12.05
CA PRO A 390 -7.38 -9.47 -11.09
C PRO A 390 -8.27 -10.53 -11.74
N GLU A 391 -8.75 -10.33 -12.97
CA GLU A 391 -9.65 -11.26 -13.64
C GLU A 391 -8.92 -12.56 -14.00
N GLN A 392 -7.68 -12.43 -14.49
CA GLN A 392 -6.83 -13.58 -14.77
C GLN A 392 -6.49 -14.35 -13.49
N ALA A 393 -6.16 -13.64 -12.40
CA ALA A 393 -5.86 -14.25 -11.11
C ALA A 393 -7.07 -15.01 -10.54
N GLU A 394 -8.27 -14.44 -10.62
CA GLU A 394 -9.49 -15.11 -10.15
C GLU A 394 -9.84 -16.33 -11.01
N SER A 395 -9.70 -16.22 -12.34
CA SER A 395 -9.89 -17.37 -13.22
C SER A 395 -8.90 -18.49 -12.92
N GLU A 396 -7.66 -18.16 -12.59
CA GLU A 396 -6.64 -19.15 -12.24
C GLU A 396 -6.94 -19.80 -10.88
N LYS A 397 -7.30 -19.01 -9.87
CA LYS A 397 -7.71 -19.52 -8.55
C LYS A 397 -8.89 -20.47 -8.65
N ARG A 398 -9.92 -20.11 -9.42
CA ARG A 398 -11.11 -20.95 -9.63
C ARG A 398 -10.76 -22.30 -10.25
N LYS A 399 -9.89 -22.32 -11.27
CA LYS A 399 -9.41 -23.56 -11.89
C LYS A 399 -8.58 -24.39 -10.92
N ALA A 400 -7.70 -23.76 -10.14
CA ALA A 400 -6.88 -24.47 -9.16
C ALA A 400 -7.74 -25.08 -8.03
N ALA A 401 -8.75 -24.35 -7.55
CA ALA A 401 -9.65 -24.80 -6.50
C ALA A 401 -10.45 -26.05 -6.86
N GLU A 402 -10.70 -26.32 -8.15
CA GLU A 402 -11.36 -27.56 -8.60
C GLU A 402 -10.55 -28.81 -8.23
N TYR A 403 -9.22 -28.73 -8.19
CA TYR A 403 -8.36 -29.85 -7.81
C TYR A 403 -8.35 -30.15 -6.31
N PHE A 404 -8.83 -29.23 -5.47
CA PHE A 404 -8.82 -29.38 -4.01
C PHE A 404 -10.22 -29.55 -3.42
N ARG A 405 -11.24 -29.78 -4.26
CA ARG A 405 -12.56 -30.16 -3.79
C ARG A 405 -12.51 -31.60 -3.30
N VAL A 406 -12.84 -31.81 -2.02
CA VAL A 406 -13.02 -33.15 -1.45
C VAL A 406 -14.47 -33.56 -1.71
N GLU A 407 -14.67 -34.56 -2.56
CA GLU A 407 -15.96 -35.22 -2.72
C GLU A 407 -16.08 -36.33 -1.65
N PHE A 408 -17.13 -36.27 -0.84
CA PHE A 408 -17.44 -37.31 0.14
C PHE A 408 -18.46 -38.27 -0.48
N GLU A 409 -18.08 -39.55 -0.64
CA GLU A 409 -19.05 -40.62 -0.88
C GLU A 409 -19.43 -41.25 0.46
N GLU A 410 -20.68 -41.08 0.87
CA GLU A 410 -21.25 -41.82 1.99
C GLU A 410 -21.57 -43.25 1.53
N TYR A 411 -20.85 -44.22 2.09
CA TYR A 411 -21.18 -45.63 1.93
C TYR A 411 -22.06 -46.06 3.11
N GLU A 412 -23.34 -46.36 2.87
CA GLU A 412 -24.17 -47.05 3.85
C GLU A 412 -23.60 -48.46 4.05
N VAL A 413 -23.18 -48.76 5.29
CA VAL A 413 -22.79 -50.11 5.70
C VAL A 413 -24.08 -50.86 6.07
N PRO A 414 -24.49 -51.90 5.33
CA PRO A 414 -25.66 -52.68 5.71
C PRO A 414 -25.37 -53.44 7.01
N GLU A 415 -26.30 -53.35 7.97
CA GLU A 415 -26.26 -54.01 9.29
C GLU A 415 -26.31 -55.55 9.21
#